data_AF-A0A9X1LMZ4-F1
#
_entry.id   AF-A0A9X1LMZ4-F1
#
_cell.length_a   1.000
_cell.length_b   1.000
_cell.length_c   1.000
_cell.angle_alpha   90.00
_cell.angle_beta   90.00
_cell.angle_gamma   90.00
#
_symmetry.space_group_name_H-M   'P 1'
#
loop_
_entity.id
_entity.type
_entity.pdbx_description
1 polymer ?
#
loop_
_entity_poly.entity_id
_entity_poly.type
_entity_poly.pdbx_seq_one_letter_code
_entity_poly.pdbx_strand_id
1 'polypeptide(L)'
;MAQTKTDKKKTAKNEKKSSTKAAKKALDRAEEAVRKARKAVARSSKKLRTRAAELAQESQELSAKHAKALRRSVTSIEEKDTQNPSPPPTATPLPRTSTRKARSAQERTSSTPTLKELRTQAREQKVTGYYRMNKATLVAALTPPRT
;
A
#
# COMPACT_ATOMS: atom_id res chain seq x y z
N MET A 1 -77.59 -11.62 -28.52
CA MET A 1 -76.72 -10.43 -28.45
C MET A 1 -75.27 -10.89 -28.49
N ALA A 2 -74.56 -10.61 -29.58
CA ALA A 2 -73.23 -11.17 -29.85
C ALA A 2 -72.18 -10.05 -29.93
N GLN A 3 -71.44 -9.82 -28.86
CA GLN A 3 -70.26 -8.95 -28.83
C GLN A 3 -69.26 -9.47 -27.78
N THR A 4 -68.36 -10.40 -28.14
CA THR A 4 -67.24 -10.76 -27.25
C THR A 4 -65.92 -11.10 -27.95
N LYS A 5 -65.90 -11.25 -29.28
CA LYS A 5 -64.69 -11.66 -30.01
C LYS A 5 -63.78 -10.50 -30.44
N THR A 6 -64.31 -9.28 -30.58
CA THR A 6 -63.56 -8.10 -31.04
C THR A 6 -62.80 -7.40 -29.91
N ASP A 7 -63.33 -7.37 -28.69
CA ASP A 7 -62.69 -6.67 -27.56
C ASP A 7 -61.46 -7.40 -27.03
N LYS A 8 -61.49 -8.74 -27.02
CA LYS A 8 -60.35 -9.58 -26.61
C LYS A 8 -59.11 -9.39 -27.49
N LYS A 9 -59.30 -9.05 -28.77
CA LYS A 9 -58.19 -8.81 -29.72
C LYS A 9 -57.60 -7.39 -29.58
N LYS A 10 -58.39 -6.41 -29.14
CA LYS A 10 -57.93 -5.03 -28.87
C LYS A 10 -57.14 -4.93 -27.56
N THR A 11 -57.57 -5.62 -26.50
CA THR A 11 -56.88 -5.64 -25.20
C THR A 11 -55.48 -6.26 -25.30
N ALA A 12 -55.36 -7.43 -25.94
CA ALA A 12 -54.07 -8.10 -26.13
C ALA A 12 -53.04 -7.29 -26.96
N LYS A 13 -53.51 -6.45 -27.89
CA LYS A 13 -52.63 -5.59 -28.71
C LYS A 13 -52.13 -4.38 -27.93
N ASN A 14 -52.92 -3.87 -26.98
CA ASN A 14 -52.54 -2.76 -26.10
C ASN A 14 -51.58 -3.20 -24.98
N GLU A 15 -51.75 -4.40 -24.42
CA GLU A 15 -50.81 -4.98 -23.45
C GLU A 15 -49.42 -5.18 -24.06
N LYS A 16 -49.33 -5.71 -25.29
CA LYS A 16 -48.04 -5.82 -26.02
C LYS A 16 -47.38 -4.46 -26.30
N LYS A 17 -48.15 -3.40 -26.57
CA LYS A 17 -47.62 -2.04 -26.76
C LYS A 17 -47.15 -1.40 -25.46
N SER A 18 -47.80 -1.68 -24.34
CA SER A 18 -47.39 -1.13 -23.03
C SER A 18 -46.16 -1.85 -22.48
N SER A 19 -46.09 -3.18 -22.62
CA SER A 19 -44.92 -3.98 -22.20
C SER A 19 -43.66 -3.62 -23.00
N THR A 20 -43.77 -3.38 -24.31
CA THR A 20 -42.63 -2.92 -25.13
C THR A 20 -42.14 -1.53 -24.76
N LYS A 21 -43.03 -0.59 -24.40
CA LYS A 21 -42.64 0.72 -23.86
C LYS A 21 -41.96 0.62 -22.49
N ALA A 22 -42.46 -0.25 -21.62
CA ALA A 22 -41.86 -0.52 -20.32
C ALA A 22 -40.45 -1.12 -20.47
N ALA A 23 -40.28 -2.07 -21.40
CA ALA A 23 -38.99 -2.67 -21.72
C ALA A 23 -37.98 -1.63 -22.24
N LYS A 24 -38.39 -0.74 -23.16
CA LYS A 24 -37.54 0.37 -23.63
C LYS A 24 -37.10 1.28 -22.49
N LYS A 25 -38.04 1.74 -21.64
CA LYS A 25 -37.70 2.56 -20.46
C LYS A 25 -36.77 1.85 -19.48
N ALA A 26 -36.92 0.54 -19.30
CA ALA A 26 -36.03 -0.24 -18.45
C ALA A 26 -34.61 -0.31 -19.05
N LEU A 27 -34.51 -0.48 -20.37
CA LEU A 27 -33.24 -0.50 -21.09
C LEU A 27 -32.53 0.86 -21.01
N ASP A 28 -33.23 1.96 -21.25
CA ASP A 28 -32.66 3.32 -21.13
C ASP A 28 -32.11 3.58 -19.71
N ARG A 29 -32.85 3.16 -18.67
CA ARG A 29 -32.40 3.28 -17.28
C ARG A 29 -31.18 2.42 -16.99
N ALA A 30 -31.13 1.21 -17.54
CA ALA A 30 -29.98 0.32 -17.39
C ALA A 30 -28.74 0.93 -18.06
N GLU A 31 -28.87 1.48 -19.27
CA GLU A 31 -27.79 2.16 -19.98
C GLU A 31 -27.28 3.39 -19.20
N GLU A 32 -28.18 4.19 -18.65
CA GLU A 32 -27.79 5.31 -17.78
C GLU A 32 -27.02 4.85 -16.54
N ALA A 33 -27.50 3.78 -15.88
CA ALA A 33 -26.84 3.22 -14.71
C ALA A 33 -25.43 2.73 -15.05
N VAL A 34 -25.27 2.00 -16.16
CA VAL A 34 -23.97 1.54 -16.64
C VAL A 34 -23.06 2.73 -16.97
N ARG A 35 -23.57 3.78 -17.62
CA ARG A 35 -22.79 4.98 -17.93
C ARG A 35 -22.33 5.71 -16.66
N LYS A 36 -23.19 5.82 -15.65
CA LYS A 36 -22.85 6.40 -14.33
C LYS A 36 -21.79 5.55 -13.62
N ALA A 37 -21.94 4.22 -13.62
CA ALA A 37 -20.95 3.31 -13.04
C ALA A 37 -19.57 3.42 -13.72
N ARG A 38 -19.54 3.42 -15.06
CA ARG A 38 -18.29 3.62 -15.82
C ARG A 38 -17.61 4.94 -15.49
N LYS A 39 -18.38 6.05 -15.39
CA LYS A 39 -17.83 7.36 -14.97
C LYS A 39 -17.28 7.32 -13.55
N ALA A 40 -17.95 6.66 -12.62
CA ALA A 40 -17.47 6.51 -11.24
C ALA A 40 -16.15 5.72 -11.18
N VAL A 41 -16.06 4.60 -11.91
CA VAL A 41 -14.83 3.81 -12.02
C VAL A 41 -13.70 4.64 -12.64
N ALA A 42 -13.96 5.37 -13.72
CA ALA A 42 -12.96 6.23 -14.35
C ALA A 42 -12.44 7.32 -13.39
N ARG A 43 -13.34 7.97 -12.63
CA ARG A 43 -12.95 8.96 -11.60
C ARG A 43 -12.13 8.33 -10.49
N SER A 44 -12.55 7.16 -9.99
CA SER A 44 -11.80 6.42 -8.96
C SER A 44 -10.41 6.03 -9.45
N SER A 45 -10.31 5.44 -10.64
CA SER A 45 -9.04 5.06 -11.25
C SER A 45 -8.12 6.27 -11.43
N LYS A 46 -8.63 7.41 -11.89
CA LYS A 46 -7.86 8.66 -11.99
C LYS A 46 -7.33 9.12 -10.62
N LYS A 47 -8.15 9.06 -9.56
CA LYS A 47 -7.74 9.41 -8.19
C LYS A 47 -6.68 8.45 -7.63
N LEU A 48 -6.75 7.17 -7.97
CA LEU A 48 -5.74 6.19 -7.57
C LEU A 48 -4.42 6.42 -8.31
N ARG A 49 -4.46 6.70 -9.61
CA ARG A 49 -3.26 7.00 -10.41
C ARG A 49 -2.54 8.26 -9.94
N THR A 50 -3.29 9.31 -9.60
CA THR A 50 -2.71 10.56 -9.07
C THR A 50 -2.00 10.31 -7.74
N ARG A 51 -2.65 9.64 -6.79
CA ARG A 51 -2.00 9.26 -5.52
C ARG A 51 -0.78 8.36 -5.71
N ALA A 52 -0.84 7.42 -6.65
CA ALA A 52 0.31 6.56 -6.96
C ALA A 52 1.49 7.38 -7.51
N ALA A 53 1.23 8.39 -8.35
CA ALA A 53 2.26 9.28 -8.86
C ALA A 53 2.87 10.16 -7.76
N GLU A 54 2.04 10.72 -6.87
CA GLU A 54 2.50 11.49 -5.70
C GLU A 54 3.41 10.64 -4.80
N LEU A 55 2.97 9.43 -4.43
CA LEU A 55 3.78 8.51 -3.61
C LEU A 55 5.08 8.10 -4.29
N ALA A 56 5.07 7.93 -5.62
CA ALA A 56 6.28 7.62 -6.38
C ALA A 56 7.27 8.79 -6.34
N GLN A 57 6.79 10.03 -6.47
CA GLN A 57 7.62 11.24 -6.36
C GLN A 57 8.20 11.38 -4.95
N GLU A 58 7.39 11.23 -3.91
CA GLU A 58 7.87 11.25 -2.51
C GLU A 58 8.93 10.19 -2.27
N SER A 59 8.71 8.96 -2.76
CA SER A 59 9.67 7.86 -2.64
C SER A 59 10.98 8.15 -3.38
N GLN A 60 10.91 8.75 -4.56
CA GLN A 60 12.07 9.17 -5.32
C GLN A 60 12.86 10.26 -4.58
N GLU A 61 12.17 11.24 -4.00
CA GLU A 61 12.81 12.32 -3.24
C GLU A 61 13.49 11.79 -1.98
N LEU A 62 12.82 10.91 -1.22
CA LEU A 62 13.40 10.25 -0.04
C LEU A 62 14.62 9.40 -0.42
N SER A 63 14.52 8.66 -1.53
CA SER A 63 15.64 7.88 -2.05
C SER A 63 16.83 8.77 -2.43
N ALA A 64 16.59 9.90 -3.10
CA ALA A 64 17.62 10.88 -3.44
C ALA A 64 18.26 11.51 -2.20
N LYS A 65 17.45 11.88 -1.19
CA LYS A 65 17.94 12.39 0.10
C LYS A 65 18.82 11.35 0.80
N HIS A 66 18.40 10.08 0.82
CA HIS A 66 19.18 8.99 1.41
C HIS A 66 20.48 8.76 0.64
N ALA A 67 20.45 8.73 -0.69
CA ALA A 67 21.65 8.60 -1.52
C ALA A 67 22.63 9.76 -1.28
N LYS A 68 22.12 10.99 -1.14
CA LYS A 68 22.94 12.17 -0.81
C LYS A 68 23.54 12.08 0.59
N ALA A 69 22.78 11.61 1.58
CA ALA A 69 23.28 11.39 2.93
C ALA A 69 24.38 10.32 2.95
N LEU A 70 24.19 9.20 2.24
CA LEU A 70 25.22 8.17 2.09
C LEU A 70 26.50 8.72 1.46
N ARG A 71 26.39 9.47 0.37
CA ARG A 71 27.56 10.13 -0.26
C ARG A 71 28.29 11.03 0.72
N ARG A 72 27.57 11.88 1.47
CA ARG A 72 28.16 12.75 2.50
C ARG A 72 28.85 11.96 3.60
N SER A 73 28.25 10.87 4.08
CA SER A 73 28.88 10.04 5.10
C SER A 73 30.16 9.37 4.58
N VAL A 74 30.19 8.91 3.33
CA VAL A 74 31.40 8.32 2.73
C VAL A 74 32.50 9.37 2.58
N THR A 75 32.17 10.56 2.05
CA THR A 75 33.18 11.64 1.93
C THR A 75 33.69 12.11 3.29
N SER A 76 32.83 12.19 4.31
CA SER A 76 33.26 12.53 5.67
C SER A 76 34.12 11.45 6.32
N ILE A 77 33.97 10.18 5.95
CA ILE A 77 34.87 9.10 6.38
C ILE A 77 36.22 9.24 5.69
N GLU A 78 36.25 9.48 4.37
CA GLU A 78 37.50 9.71 3.63
C GLU A 78 38.27 10.93 4.14
N GLU A 79 37.60 12.05 4.44
CA GLU A 79 38.23 13.24 5.03
C GLU A 79 38.78 12.97 6.45
N LYS A 80 38.13 12.10 7.24
CA LYS A 80 38.61 11.71 8.58
C LYS A 80 39.77 10.74 8.54
N ASP A 81 39.83 9.86 7.54
CA ASP A 81 41.00 9.02 7.27
C ASP A 81 42.19 9.83 6.76
N THR A 82 41.97 10.98 6.13
CA THR A 82 43.05 11.86 5.68
C THR A 82 43.69 12.66 6.84
N GLN A 83 43.01 12.76 7.99
CA GLN A 83 43.49 13.51 9.15
C GLN A 83 44.20 12.63 10.20
N ASN A 84 44.30 11.32 9.97
CA ASN A 84 45.06 10.40 10.79
C ASN A 84 46.08 9.69 9.88
N PRO A 85 47.38 10.05 9.89
CA PRO A 85 48.36 9.36 9.06
C PRO A 85 48.62 7.99 9.65
N SER A 86 47.82 7.00 9.25
CA SER A 86 48.16 5.59 9.42
C SER A 86 49.02 5.14 8.23
N PRO A 87 50.09 4.35 8.44
CA PRO A 87 51.10 4.03 7.43
C PRO A 87 50.53 3.27 6.20
N PRO A 88 51.26 3.25 5.06
CA PRO A 88 50.69 2.99 3.74
C PRO A 88 50.08 1.58 3.60
N PRO A 89 49.02 1.44 2.79
CA PRO A 89 48.44 0.15 2.46
C PRO A 89 49.32 -0.60 1.44
N THR A 90 49.69 -1.83 1.78
CA THR A 90 50.27 -2.79 0.82
C THR A 90 49.26 -3.08 -0.30
N ALA A 91 49.73 -2.98 -1.54
CA ALA A 91 48.97 -3.05 -2.78
C ALA A 91 48.22 -4.39 -3.05
N THR A 92 46.90 -4.27 -3.34
CA THR A 92 46.03 -4.81 -4.45
C THR A 92 46.48 -5.98 -5.36
N PRO A 93 45.64 -6.57 -6.27
CA PRO A 93 44.15 -6.72 -6.43
C PRO A 93 43.71 -8.19 -6.81
N LEU A 94 42.45 -8.63 -6.89
CA LEU A 94 41.54 -8.58 -8.06
C LEU A 94 40.16 -9.25 -7.77
N PRO A 95 39.09 -8.89 -8.53
CA PRO A 95 37.71 -9.31 -8.31
C PRO A 95 37.31 -10.55 -9.13
N ARG A 96 36.43 -11.40 -8.59
CA ARG A 96 35.68 -12.39 -9.38
C ARG A 96 34.19 -12.34 -9.06
N THR A 97 33.45 -12.04 -10.12
CA THR A 97 32.00 -12.07 -10.28
C THR A 97 31.38 -13.39 -9.81
N SER A 98 30.25 -13.36 -9.10
CA SER A 98 29.17 -14.34 -9.28
C SER A 98 27.88 -13.95 -8.57
N THR A 99 26.83 -13.82 -9.37
CA THR A 99 25.42 -13.66 -9.00
C THR A 99 24.83 -14.93 -8.36
N ARG A 100 24.25 -14.86 -7.15
CA ARG A 100 22.93 -15.49 -6.85
C ARG A 100 22.42 -15.23 -5.42
N LYS A 101 21.32 -14.46 -5.36
CA LYS A 101 20.08 -14.69 -4.59
C LYS A 101 20.16 -15.64 -3.37
N ALA A 102 20.15 -15.08 -2.15
CA ALA A 102 19.35 -15.61 -1.04
C ALA A 102 19.22 -14.59 0.11
N ARG A 103 17.97 -14.25 0.38
CA ARG A 103 17.36 -13.69 1.59
C ARG A 103 18.02 -14.23 2.87
N SER A 104 18.54 -13.36 3.76
CA SER A 104 18.39 -13.41 5.23
C SER A 104 19.41 -12.53 5.94
N ALA A 105 18.99 -12.03 7.11
CA ALA A 105 19.81 -11.56 8.22
C ALA A 105 20.78 -10.40 7.95
N GLN A 106 20.31 -9.18 8.19
CA GLN A 106 21.18 -8.20 8.81
C GLN A 106 20.41 -7.57 9.97
N GLU A 107 20.40 -8.31 11.08
CA GLU A 107 20.30 -7.76 12.43
C GLU A 107 21.37 -6.68 12.55
N ARG A 108 20.98 -5.46 12.20
CA ARG A 108 21.65 -4.29 12.73
C ARG A 108 21.21 -4.22 14.18
N THR A 109 22.18 -4.32 15.07
CA THR A 109 22.07 -4.05 16.50
C THR A 109 21.61 -2.61 16.72
N SER A 110 20.33 -2.33 16.46
CA SER A 110 19.68 -1.17 17.03
C SER A 110 19.48 -1.50 18.50
N SER A 111 20.26 -0.86 19.38
CA SER A 111 20.13 -0.95 20.84
C SER A 111 18.74 -0.54 21.37
N THR A 112 17.84 -0.13 20.48
CA THR A 112 16.44 0.17 20.78
C THR A 112 15.54 -0.90 20.16
N PRO A 113 14.76 -1.66 20.97
CA PRO A 113 13.85 -2.65 20.45
C PRO A 113 12.78 -2.01 19.55
N THR A 114 12.46 -2.67 18.44
CA THR A 114 11.38 -2.23 17.55
C THR A 114 10.00 -2.56 18.13
N LEU A 115 8.95 -1.88 17.66
CA LEU A 115 7.58 -2.11 18.16
C LEU A 115 7.13 -3.57 17.96
N LYS A 116 7.61 -4.22 16.89
CA LYS A 116 7.31 -5.63 16.61
C LYS A 116 7.95 -6.55 17.64
N GLU A 117 9.22 -6.32 17.97
CA GLU A 117 9.94 -7.05 19.01
C GLU A 117 9.28 -6.88 20.38
N LEU A 118 8.91 -5.65 20.75
CA LEU A 118 8.19 -5.37 22.01
C LEU A 118 6.84 -6.09 22.10
N ARG A 119 6.10 -6.23 20.99
CA ARG A 119 4.85 -6.99 20.97
C ARG A 119 5.08 -8.50 21.10
N THR A 120 6.15 -9.02 20.50
CA THR A 120 6.54 -10.43 20.66
C THR A 120 6.90 -10.71 22.12
N GLN A 121 7.73 -9.87 22.72
CA GLN A 121 8.09 -9.97 24.15
C GLN A 121 6.86 -9.85 25.07
N ALA A 122 5.96 -8.90 24.79
CA ALA A 122 4.73 -8.73 25.57
C ALA A 122 3.79 -9.93 25.47
N ARG A 123 3.75 -10.60 24.32
CA ARG A 123 3.02 -11.87 24.16
C ARG A 123 3.65 -12.99 24.98
N GLU A 124 4.97 -13.10 24.99
CA GLU A 124 5.71 -14.08 25.79
C GLU A 124 5.50 -13.87 27.29
N GLN A 125 5.47 -12.60 27.73
CA GLN A 125 5.16 -12.21 29.11
C GLN A 125 3.65 -12.14 29.43
N LYS A 126 2.77 -12.57 28.51
CA LYS A 126 1.31 -12.61 28.67
C LYS A 126 0.69 -11.26 29.09
N VAL A 127 1.24 -10.15 28.60
CA VAL A 127 0.68 -8.81 28.80
C VAL A 127 -0.67 -8.70 28.07
N THR A 128 -1.75 -8.45 28.80
CA THR A 128 -3.08 -8.36 28.21
C THR A 128 -3.25 -7.06 27.41
N GLY A 129 -3.83 -7.14 26.21
CA GLY A 129 -4.06 -5.97 25.38
C GLY A 129 -2.85 -5.42 24.63
N TYR A 130 -1.70 -6.13 24.65
CA TYR A 130 -0.43 -5.70 24.03
C TYR A 130 -0.53 -5.23 22.57
N TYR A 131 -1.48 -5.76 21.79
CA TYR A 131 -1.67 -5.38 20.38
C TYR A 131 -2.12 -3.93 20.20
N ARG A 132 -2.89 -3.40 21.15
CA ARG A 132 -3.44 -2.04 21.11
C ARG A 132 -2.53 -0.99 21.73
N MET A 133 -1.48 -1.44 22.43
CA MET A 133 -0.54 -0.58 23.14
C MET A 133 0.45 0.11 22.19
N ASN A 134 0.85 1.34 22.56
CA ASN A 134 1.89 2.11 21.88
C ASN A 134 3.29 1.69 22.38
N LYS A 135 4.35 2.15 21.69
CA LYS A 135 5.73 1.75 22.00
C LYS A 135 6.11 2.03 23.46
N ALA A 136 5.77 3.19 24.00
CA ALA A 136 6.12 3.59 25.36
C ALA A 136 5.41 2.73 26.41
N THR A 137 4.11 2.49 26.23
CA THR A 137 3.32 1.63 27.14
C THR A 137 3.82 0.18 27.15
N LEU A 138 4.26 -0.36 26.01
CA LEU A 138 4.86 -1.69 25.95
C LEU A 138 6.22 -1.77 26.66
N VAL A 139 7.07 -0.75 26.52
CA VAL A 139 8.36 -0.71 27.23
C VAL A 139 8.13 -0.65 28.75
N ALA A 140 7.18 0.16 29.21
CA ALA A 140 6.84 0.26 30.64
C ALA A 140 6.25 -1.04 31.20
N ALA A 141 5.39 -1.72 30.44
CA ALA A 141 4.81 -3.00 30.85
C ALA A 141 5.84 -4.14 30.91
N LEU A 142 6.88 -4.08 30.06
CA LEU A 142 7.96 -5.08 30.00
C LEU A 142 9.13 -4.80 30.96
N THR A 143 9.27 -3.55 31.42
CA THR A 143 10.33 -3.13 32.34
C THR A 143 9.70 -2.85 33.70
N PRO A 144 9.53 -3.87 34.57
CA PRO A 144 8.95 -3.65 35.89
C PRO A 144 9.83 -2.66 36.68
N PRO A 145 9.24 -1.80 37.54
CA PRO A 145 10.00 -0.96 38.44
C PRO A 145 10.84 -1.87 39.34
N ARG A 146 12.16 -1.75 39.26
CA ARG A 146 13.07 -2.39 40.21
C ARG A 146 12.86 -1.70 41.55
N THR A 147 12.15 -2.36 42.45
CA THR A 147 12.16 -2.08 43.89
C THR A 147 13.34 -2.78 44.54
#